data_AF-A0A3B9DPB9-F1
#
_entry.id   AF-A0A3B9DPB9-F1
#
_cell.length_a   1.000
_cell.length_b   1.000
_cell.length_c   1.000
_cell.angle_alpha   90.00
_cell.angle_beta   90.00
_cell.angle_gamma   90.00
#
_symmetry.space_group_name_H-M   'P 1'
#
loop_
_entity.id
_entity.type
_entity.pdbx_description
1 polymer ?
#
loop_
_entity_poly.entity_id
_entity_poly.type
_entity_poly.pdbx_seq_one_letter_code
_entity_poly.pdbx_strand_id
1 'polypeptide(L)'
;WKPKPDAEHLRTAVVYRGRLEGYQLTDVEEIFESVSWTDGPSAARIIFGPDDKLYLAIGAPGFRETLGETTWAQDPDHHGGKILRLNDDGTTPADNPFVGRPGYRPEIFALGIRNAIGMAFRPETGQLWETENGPQGGDEINIIRAGLNYGWPVVTYGRAYSSDPEGARSGLPPPTIQPPTAAPGMEEPFTYYKPSIAIAGMTFYTGDKFPEWTGDLFAGGLAGRQLSRVIFNAQDLESRRQVLLSELGQRIRDVKQGPDGFLYVTTDMQDGAVLRIEPVP
;
A
#
# COMPACT_ATOMS: atom_id res chain seq x y z
N TRP A 1 14.40 -4.29 -5.68
CA TRP A 1 14.00 -4.52 -7.08
C TRP A 1 15.18 -5.09 -7.83
N LYS A 2 15.00 -6.21 -8.51
CA LYS A 2 16.03 -6.90 -9.31
C LYS A 2 15.78 -6.59 -10.80
N PRO A 3 16.79 -6.15 -11.57
CA PRO A 3 16.63 -5.90 -13.01
C PRO A 3 16.47 -7.22 -13.77
N LYS A 4 15.72 -7.21 -14.87
CA LYS A 4 15.56 -8.38 -15.73
C LYS A 4 16.83 -8.57 -16.60
N PRO A 5 17.48 -9.75 -16.60
CA PRO A 5 18.77 -9.97 -17.27
C PRO A 5 18.83 -9.59 -18.76
N ASP A 6 17.74 -9.75 -19.50
CA ASP A 6 17.67 -9.48 -20.95
C ASP A 6 16.76 -8.30 -21.32
N ALA A 7 16.30 -7.53 -20.32
CA ALA A 7 15.39 -6.42 -20.51
C ALA A 7 15.54 -5.40 -19.37
N GLU A 8 16.63 -4.63 -19.38
CA GLU A 8 17.04 -3.74 -18.28
C GLU A 8 15.99 -2.68 -17.88
N HIS A 9 15.04 -2.36 -18.76
CA HIS A 9 13.91 -1.48 -18.45
C HIS A 9 12.90 -2.12 -17.47
N LEU A 10 12.89 -3.45 -17.37
CA LEU A 10 12.02 -4.22 -16.49
C LEU A 10 12.72 -4.61 -15.18
N ARG A 11 11.93 -4.64 -14.11
CA ARG A 11 12.37 -5.00 -12.76
C ARG A 11 11.29 -5.77 -12.03
N THR A 12 11.69 -6.60 -11.06
CA THR A 12 10.76 -7.30 -10.17
C THR A 12 11.08 -7.10 -8.69
N ALA A 13 10.05 -7.26 -7.85
CA ALA A 13 10.17 -7.17 -6.41
C ALA A 13 10.87 -8.43 -5.89
N VAL A 14 11.81 -8.23 -4.96
CA VAL A 14 12.56 -9.29 -4.31
C VAL A 14 12.64 -8.98 -2.82
N VAL A 15 12.62 -10.01 -1.98
CA VAL A 15 12.86 -9.88 -0.54
C VAL A 15 14.17 -10.57 -0.20
N TYR A 16 15.05 -9.81 0.43
CA TYR A 16 16.28 -10.34 1.02
C TYR A 16 16.13 -10.37 2.54
N ARG A 17 16.60 -11.46 3.15
CA ARG A 17 16.81 -11.58 4.58
C ARG A 17 18.30 -11.46 4.85
N GLY A 18 18.67 -10.82 5.96
CA GLY A 18 20.06 -10.73 6.38
C GLY A 18 20.15 -10.23 7.81
N ARG A 19 21.36 -10.28 8.36
CA ARG A 19 21.67 -9.85 9.73
C ARG A 19 22.44 -8.54 9.72
N LEU A 20 21.94 -7.54 10.44
CA LEU A 20 22.63 -6.27 10.61
C LEU A 20 23.66 -6.40 11.75
N GLU A 21 24.94 -6.34 11.42
CA GLU A 21 26.05 -6.32 12.37
C GLU A 21 26.79 -4.99 12.28
N GLY A 22 26.63 -4.13 13.31
CA GLY A 22 27.11 -2.75 13.25
C GLY A 22 26.44 -1.98 12.11
N TYR A 23 27.21 -1.65 11.07
CA TYR A 23 26.74 -0.97 9.87
C TYR A 23 26.76 -1.85 8.62
N GLN A 24 26.96 -3.16 8.77
CA GLN A 24 27.05 -4.10 7.65
C GLN A 24 25.93 -5.14 7.69
N LEU A 25 25.36 -5.44 6.52
CA LEU A 25 24.47 -6.58 6.36
C LEU A 25 25.30 -7.84 6.04
N THR A 26 25.08 -8.90 6.81
CA THR A 26 25.74 -10.21 6.71
C THR A 26 24.68 -11.30 6.49
N ASP A 27 25.11 -12.51 6.08
CA ASP A 27 24.23 -13.66 5.87
C ASP A 27 23.00 -13.34 4.99
N VAL A 28 23.25 -12.65 3.87
CA VAL A 28 22.20 -12.15 2.98
C VAL A 28 21.70 -13.26 2.06
N GLU A 29 20.40 -13.51 2.09
CA GLU A 29 19.72 -14.53 1.31
C GLU A 29 18.49 -13.95 0.60
N GLU A 30 18.32 -14.27 -0.69
CA GLU A 30 17.07 -14.00 -1.42
C GLU A 30 16.03 -15.03 -1.00
N ILE A 31 14.98 -14.59 -0.31
CA ILE A 31 13.93 -15.49 0.19
C ILE A 31 12.66 -15.45 -0.67
N PHE A 32 12.52 -14.46 -1.54
CA PHE A 32 11.38 -14.33 -2.45
C PHE A 32 11.75 -13.50 -3.68
N GLU A 33 11.30 -13.96 -4.86
CA GLU A 33 11.33 -13.23 -6.13
C GLU A 33 9.95 -13.23 -6.77
N SER A 34 9.48 -12.04 -7.15
CA SER A 34 8.18 -11.90 -7.77
C SER A 34 8.19 -12.27 -9.26
N VAL A 35 7.07 -12.78 -9.77
CA VAL A 35 6.88 -12.99 -11.21
C VAL A 35 6.50 -11.71 -11.94
N SER A 36 6.18 -10.62 -11.22
CA SER A 36 5.77 -9.35 -11.79
C SER A 36 6.95 -8.55 -12.31
N TRP A 37 7.20 -8.61 -13.61
CA TRP A 37 8.22 -7.81 -14.28
C TRP A 37 7.59 -6.53 -14.87
N THR A 38 7.78 -5.39 -14.20
CA THR A 38 7.22 -4.08 -14.60
C THR A 38 8.31 -3.08 -14.98
N ASP A 39 7.98 -2.12 -15.83
CA ASP A 39 8.84 -1.00 -16.26
C ASP A 39 8.81 0.19 -15.28
N GLY A 40 7.90 0.21 -14.30
CA GLY A 40 7.70 1.38 -13.44
C GLY A 40 7.82 1.13 -11.93
N PRO A 41 7.75 2.21 -11.14
CA PRO A 41 7.80 2.13 -9.68
C PRO A 41 6.48 1.60 -9.13
N SER A 42 6.41 0.30 -8.86
CA SER A 42 5.29 -0.30 -8.12
C SER A 42 5.58 -0.32 -6.62
N ALA A 43 4.53 -0.33 -5.81
CA ALA A 43 4.64 -0.53 -4.38
C ALA A 43 5.40 -1.82 -4.06
N ALA A 44 6.20 -1.78 -3.00
CA ALA A 44 6.90 -2.92 -2.41
C ALA A 44 6.94 -2.75 -0.87
N ARG A 45 5.78 -2.49 -0.25
CA ARG A 45 5.69 -2.29 1.21
C ARG A 45 5.78 -3.64 1.90
N ILE A 46 6.58 -3.72 2.95
CA ILE A 46 6.77 -4.93 3.75
C ILE A 46 6.58 -4.60 5.24
N ILE A 47 5.85 -5.45 5.97
CA ILE A 47 5.70 -5.40 7.43
C ILE A 47 5.59 -6.82 7.99
N PHE A 48 5.89 -6.98 9.28
CA PHE A 48 5.55 -8.19 10.02
C PHE A 48 4.17 -8.04 10.66
N GLY A 49 3.38 -9.12 10.63
CA GLY A 49 2.10 -9.21 11.32
C GLY A 49 2.22 -9.75 12.74
N PRO A 50 1.11 -9.66 13.50
CA PRO A 50 1.03 -10.21 14.87
C PRO A 50 1.06 -11.75 14.91
N ASP A 51 1.04 -12.40 13.76
CA ASP A 51 1.11 -13.85 13.55
C ASP A 51 2.52 -14.31 13.15
N ASP A 52 3.53 -13.46 13.35
CA ASP A 52 4.94 -13.67 12.97
C ASP A 52 5.13 -13.97 11.48
N LYS A 53 4.20 -13.51 10.63
CA LYS A 53 4.31 -13.61 9.17
C LYS A 53 4.70 -12.30 8.54
N LEU A 54 5.33 -12.42 7.37
CA LEU A 54 5.74 -11.31 6.54
C LEU A 54 4.61 -10.97 5.56
N TYR A 55 4.15 -9.72 5.56
CA TYR A 55 3.18 -9.21 4.61
C TYR A 55 3.87 -8.30 3.60
N LEU A 56 3.72 -8.62 2.32
CA LEU A 56 4.36 -7.90 1.21
C LEU A 56 3.30 -7.41 0.22
N ALA A 57 3.18 -6.10 0.05
CA ALA A 57 2.37 -5.52 -1.01
C ALA A 57 3.19 -5.36 -2.28
N ILE A 58 2.63 -5.78 -3.43
CA ILE A 58 3.22 -5.55 -4.75
C ILE A 58 2.16 -4.88 -5.63
N GLY A 59 2.46 -3.65 -6.06
CA GLY A 59 1.54 -2.87 -6.90
C GLY A 59 1.45 -3.36 -8.35
N ALA A 60 0.37 -2.96 -9.02
CA ALA A 60 0.14 -3.04 -10.46
C ALA A 60 -0.58 -1.78 -10.98
N PRO A 61 0.03 -0.57 -10.85
CA PRO A 61 -0.63 0.70 -11.17
C PRO A 61 -0.79 0.98 -12.66
N GLY A 62 -0.08 0.25 -13.53
CA GLY A 62 -0.07 0.43 -14.99
C GLY A 62 0.87 1.55 -15.45
N PHE A 63 2.01 1.19 -16.04
CA PHE A 63 3.03 2.14 -16.51
C PHE A 63 3.12 2.22 -18.05
N ARG A 64 4.29 2.58 -18.61
CA ARG A 64 4.40 3.10 -19.99
C ARG A 64 4.55 1.98 -21.01
N GLU A 65 5.38 0.99 -20.71
CA GLU A 65 5.82 -0.03 -21.67
C GLU A 65 5.15 -1.38 -21.41
N THR A 66 4.79 -1.69 -20.16
CA THR A 66 4.11 -2.95 -19.82
C THR A 66 2.59 -2.83 -19.98
N LEU A 67 2.12 -2.99 -21.22
CA LEU A 67 0.69 -3.01 -21.52
C LEU A 67 0.00 -4.17 -20.77
N GLY A 68 -1.13 -3.87 -20.13
CA GLY A 68 -1.93 -4.85 -19.39
C GLY A 68 -1.46 -5.15 -17.97
N GLU A 69 -0.43 -4.47 -17.44
CA GLU A 69 0.02 -4.66 -16.04
C GLU A 69 -1.13 -4.56 -15.03
N THR A 70 -2.11 -3.69 -15.26
CA THR A 70 -3.22 -3.50 -14.31
C THR A 70 -4.10 -4.74 -14.18
N THR A 71 -4.24 -5.58 -15.22
CA THR A 71 -5.05 -6.79 -15.17
C THR A 71 -4.43 -7.88 -14.30
N TRP A 72 -3.12 -7.80 -14.03
CA TRP A 72 -2.46 -8.68 -13.08
C TRP A 72 -3.11 -8.66 -11.70
N ALA A 73 -3.69 -7.53 -11.29
CA ALA A 73 -4.39 -7.42 -10.01
C ALA A 73 -5.54 -8.42 -9.87
N GLN A 74 -6.18 -8.81 -10.98
CA GLN A 74 -7.24 -9.81 -11.04
C GLN A 74 -6.74 -11.23 -11.40
N ASP A 75 -5.52 -11.35 -11.92
CA ASP A 75 -4.91 -12.64 -12.25
C ASP A 75 -4.47 -13.38 -10.95
N PRO A 76 -5.03 -14.56 -10.64
CA PRO A 76 -4.65 -15.33 -9.46
C PRO A 76 -3.29 -16.01 -9.56
N ASP A 77 -2.69 -16.11 -10.76
CA ASP A 77 -1.35 -16.67 -10.98
C ASP A 77 -0.28 -15.57 -11.12
N HIS A 78 -0.55 -14.37 -10.59
CA HIS A 78 0.37 -13.23 -10.67
C HIS A 78 0.49 -12.48 -9.34
N HIS A 79 1.67 -11.92 -9.07
CA HIS A 79 1.94 -11.17 -7.82
C HIS A 79 1.58 -9.68 -7.90
N GLY A 80 1.36 -9.15 -9.10
CA GLY A 80 1.01 -7.76 -9.31
C GLY A 80 -0.38 -7.46 -8.76
N GLY A 81 -0.51 -6.36 -8.02
CA GLY A 81 -1.76 -5.93 -7.41
C GLY A 81 -2.26 -6.85 -6.30
N LYS A 82 -1.32 -7.32 -5.47
CA LYS A 82 -1.57 -8.28 -4.39
C LYS A 82 -0.97 -7.80 -3.07
N ILE A 83 -1.54 -8.32 -1.98
CA ILE A 83 -0.83 -8.51 -0.72
C ILE A 83 -0.50 -9.98 -0.61
N LEU A 84 0.77 -10.29 -0.39
CA LEU A 84 1.28 -11.63 -0.13
C LEU A 84 1.51 -11.81 1.37
N ARG A 85 1.36 -13.05 1.85
CA ARG A 85 1.70 -13.45 3.21
C ARG A 85 2.68 -14.62 3.16
N LEU A 86 3.86 -14.43 3.73
CA LEU A 86 5.00 -15.34 3.69
C LEU A 86 5.43 -15.70 5.12
N ASN A 87 6.07 -16.86 5.30
CA ASN A 87 6.92 -17.10 6.45
C ASN A 87 8.17 -16.20 6.39
N ASP A 88 8.89 -16.08 7.50
CA ASP A 88 10.11 -15.27 7.59
C ASP A 88 11.30 -15.82 6.76
N ASP A 89 11.19 -17.06 6.28
CA ASP A 89 12.08 -17.70 5.31
C ASP A 89 11.59 -17.59 3.86
N GLY A 90 10.49 -16.87 3.61
CA GLY A 90 9.91 -16.65 2.29
C GLY A 90 9.00 -17.78 1.79
N THR A 91 8.88 -18.89 2.53
CA THR A 91 7.95 -19.97 2.17
C THR A 91 6.49 -19.58 2.42
N THR A 92 5.55 -20.27 1.80
CA THR A 92 4.12 -20.02 2.01
C THR A 92 3.64 -20.59 3.35
N PRO A 93 2.94 -19.82 4.20
CA PRO A 93 2.19 -20.35 5.32
C PRO A 93 1.10 -21.33 4.88
N ALA A 94 0.98 -22.47 5.54
CA ALA A 94 0.04 -23.53 5.16
C ALA A 94 -1.45 -23.14 5.29
N ASP A 95 -1.73 -22.10 6.08
CA ASP A 95 -3.06 -21.54 6.35
C ASP A 95 -3.43 -20.37 5.43
N ASN A 96 -2.61 -20.07 4.41
CA ASN A 96 -2.95 -19.05 3.42
C ASN A 96 -4.23 -19.38 2.64
N PRO A 97 -5.03 -18.38 2.24
CA PRO A 97 -6.39 -18.56 1.74
C PRO A 97 -6.49 -19.30 0.39
N PHE A 98 -5.38 -19.38 -0.34
CA PHE A 98 -5.33 -20.01 -1.67
C PHE A 98 -4.42 -21.24 -1.74
N VAL A 99 -3.91 -21.72 -0.61
CA VAL A 99 -3.14 -22.97 -0.55
C VAL A 99 -3.99 -24.13 -1.09
N GLY A 100 -3.44 -24.88 -2.04
CA GLY A 100 -4.12 -26.02 -2.67
C GLY A 100 -5.22 -25.66 -3.66
N ARG A 101 -5.46 -24.37 -3.95
CA ARG A 101 -6.44 -23.93 -4.94
C ARG A 101 -5.80 -23.91 -6.34
N PRO A 102 -6.27 -24.72 -7.30
CA PRO A 102 -5.70 -24.74 -8.66
C PRO A 102 -5.75 -23.36 -9.33
N GLY A 103 -4.64 -22.98 -9.98
CA GLY A 103 -4.51 -21.71 -10.70
C GLY A 103 -4.26 -20.48 -9.82
N TYR A 104 -4.09 -20.66 -8.50
CA TYR A 104 -3.72 -19.59 -7.59
C TYR A 104 -2.29 -19.79 -7.09
N ARG A 105 -1.55 -18.69 -6.95
CA ARG A 105 -0.31 -18.69 -6.19
C ARG A 105 -0.62 -18.77 -4.69
N PRO A 106 -0.04 -19.75 -3.97
CA PRO A 106 -0.43 -20.03 -2.58
C PRO A 106 -0.01 -18.93 -1.60
N GLU A 107 0.98 -18.11 -1.92
CA GLU A 107 1.46 -16.94 -1.15
C GLU A 107 0.52 -15.74 -1.18
N ILE A 108 -0.48 -15.71 -2.07
CA ILE A 108 -1.43 -14.60 -2.14
C ILE A 108 -2.30 -14.59 -0.87
N PHE A 109 -2.38 -13.43 -0.22
CA PHE A 109 -3.28 -13.19 0.90
C PHE A 109 -4.54 -12.43 0.47
N ALA A 110 -4.38 -11.40 -0.38
CA ALA A 110 -5.48 -10.63 -0.95
C ALA A 110 -5.11 -10.16 -2.38
N LEU A 111 -6.12 -9.88 -3.20
CA LEU A 111 -5.95 -9.46 -4.60
C LEU A 111 -6.79 -8.24 -4.96
N GLY A 112 -6.63 -7.73 -6.19
CA GLY A 112 -7.40 -6.58 -6.68
C GLY A 112 -6.95 -5.25 -6.09
N ILE A 113 -5.66 -5.13 -5.74
CA ILE A 113 -5.08 -3.90 -5.21
C ILE A 113 -4.35 -3.18 -6.34
N ARG A 114 -4.39 -1.85 -6.40
CA ARG A 114 -3.65 -1.06 -7.37
C ARG A 114 -2.21 -0.83 -6.92
N ASN A 115 -2.00 -0.11 -5.82
CA ASN A 115 -0.65 0.33 -5.44
C ASN A 115 -0.55 0.70 -3.95
N ALA A 116 -0.60 -0.32 -3.08
CA ALA A 116 -0.53 -0.18 -1.62
C ALA A 116 0.83 0.31 -1.11
N ILE A 117 0.92 1.59 -0.74
CA ILE A 117 2.15 2.26 -0.28
C ILE A 117 2.35 2.13 1.23
N GLY A 118 1.26 2.20 2.00
CA GLY A 118 1.28 2.05 3.45
C GLY A 118 0.59 0.76 3.89
N MET A 119 1.09 0.17 4.96
CA MET A 119 0.42 -0.92 5.67
C MET A 119 0.68 -0.77 7.17
N ALA A 120 -0.33 -1.07 7.98
CA ALA A 120 -0.24 -1.15 9.43
C ALA A 120 -1.27 -2.15 9.98
N PHE A 121 -0.91 -2.88 11.02
CA PHE A 121 -1.89 -3.64 11.79
C PHE A 121 -2.55 -2.71 12.82
N ARG A 122 -3.87 -2.74 12.90
CA ARG A 122 -4.62 -2.05 13.96
C ARG A 122 -4.42 -2.81 15.27
N PRO A 123 -3.79 -2.21 16.31
CA PRO A 123 -3.32 -2.96 17.47
C PRO A 123 -4.42 -3.67 18.27
N GLU A 124 -5.61 -3.08 18.37
CA GLU A 124 -6.71 -3.61 19.18
C GLU A 124 -7.40 -4.81 18.51
N THR A 125 -7.43 -4.84 17.17
CA THR A 125 -8.18 -5.84 16.40
C THR A 125 -7.29 -6.82 15.64
N GLY A 126 -6.00 -6.52 15.51
CA GLY A 126 -5.07 -7.29 14.68
C GLY A 126 -5.40 -7.24 13.18
N GLN A 127 -6.30 -6.35 12.76
CA GLN A 127 -6.68 -6.23 11.34
C GLN A 127 -5.56 -5.56 10.56
N LEU A 128 -5.24 -6.08 9.38
CA LEU A 128 -4.35 -5.42 8.44
C LEU A 128 -5.08 -4.27 7.76
N TRP A 129 -4.52 -3.08 7.83
CA TRP A 129 -4.98 -1.91 7.08
C TRP A 129 -3.90 -1.51 6.09
N GLU A 130 -4.33 -0.99 4.95
CA GLU A 130 -3.42 -0.49 3.94
C GLU A 130 -3.91 0.83 3.34
N THR A 131 -2.97 1.60 2.77
CA THR A 131 -3.24 2.78 1.97
C THR A 131 -2.71 2.60 0.56
N GLU A 132 -3.56 2.83 -0.44
CA GLU A 132 -3.18 2.67 -1.83
C GLU A 132 -3.46 3.88 -2.71
N ASN A 133 -2.63 4.06 -3.73
CA ASN A 133 -2.84 5.12 -4.72
C ASN A 133 -3.87 4.68 -5.75
N GLY A 134 -4.88 5.52 -5.95
CA GLY A 134 -5.76 5.44 -7.11
C GLY A 134 -5.10 6.00 -8.38
N PRO A 135 -5.78 5.93 -9.52
CA PRO A 135 -5.36 6.59 -10.75
C PRO A 135 -5.58 8.13 -10.63
N GLN A 136 -6.36 8.77 -11.51
CA GLN A 136 -6.71 10.19 -11.33
C GLN A 136 -7.82 10.34 -10.28
N GLY A 137 -7.45 10.41 -9.01
CA GLY A 137 -8.39 10.32 -7.89
C GLY A 137 -8.52 8.88 -7.39
N GLY A 138 -9.24 8.70 -6.27
CA GLY A 138 -9.56 7.39 -5.73
C GLY A 138 -8.41 6.71 -5.01
N ASP A 139 -7.58 7.47 -4.27
CA ASP A 139 -6.72 6.84 -3.27
C ASP A 139 -7.60 6.26 -2.16
N GLU A 140 -7.20 5.14 -1.59
CA GLU A 140 -8.03 4.36 -0.68
C GLU A 140 -7.31 4.05 0.63
N ILE A 141 -8.10 3.86 1.68
CA ILE A 141 -7.72 3.13 2.89
C ILE A 141 -8.58 1.88 2.91
N ASN A 142 -7.96 0.71 2.97
CA ASN A 142 -8.64 -0.59 2.98
C ASN A 142 -8.39 -1.36 4.28
N ILE A 143 -9.39 -2.16 4.68
CA ILE A 143 -9.23 -3.18 5.73
C ILE A 143 -9.03 -4.52 5.02
N ILE A 144 -7.80 -5.02 5.06
CA ILE A 144 -7.37 -6.19 4.30
C ILE A 144 -7.74 -7.48 5.03
N ARG A 145 -8.42 -8.38 4.31
CA ARG A 145 -8.88 -9.68 4.79
C ARG A 145 -8.45 -10.79 3.85
N ALA A 146 -8.14 -11.94 4.43
CA ALA A 146 -7.66 -13.10 3.70
C ALA A 146 -8.67 -13.56 2.62
N GLY A 147 -8.17 -13.78 1.40
CA GLY A 147 -8.92 -14.36 0.30
C GLY A 147 -9.84 -13.40 -0.45
N LEU A 148 -9.90 -12.12 -0.06
CA LEU A 148 -10.81 -11.15 -0.66
C LEU A 148 -10.17 -10.38 -1.83
N ASN A 149 -11.04 -9.82 -2.67
CA ASN A 149 -10.70 -9.07 -3.88
C ASN A 149 -11.10 -7.61 -3.71
N TYR A 150 -10.13 -6.69 -3.79
CA TYR A 150 -10.31 -5.24 -3.64
C TYR A 150 -10.58 -4.53 -4.98
N GLY A 151 -10.70 -5.31 -6.06
CA GLY A 151 -11.43 -4.93 -7.25
C GLY A 151 -10.68 -4.15 -8.32
N TRP A 152 -9.47 -3.61 -8.08
CA TRP A 152 -8.67 -2.98 -9.14
C TRP A 152 -8.35 -3.98 -10.29
N PRO A 153 -8.45 -3.58 -11.58
CA PRO A 153 -8.94 -2.31 -12.12
C PRO A 153 -10.43 -2.31 -12.49
N VAL A 154 -11.17 -3.36 -12.14
CA VAL A 154 -12.59 -3.54 -12.47
C VAL A 154 -13.47 -2.49 -11.79
N VAL A 155 -13.16 -2.18 -10.53
CA VAL A 155 -13.76 -1.08 -9.78
C VAL A 155 -12.69 -0.10 -9.31
N THR A 156 -13.04 1.18 -9.26
CA THR A 156 -12.20 2.24 -8.68
C THR A 156 -13.00 3.52 -8.46
N TYR A 157 -12.70 4.27 -7.40
CA TYR A 157 -13.22 5.63 -7.21
C TYR A 157 -12.49 6.70 -8.05
N GLY A 158 -11.40 6.31 -8.71
CA GLY A 158 -10.64 7.13 -9.64
C GLY A 158 -11.11 6.99 -11.09
N ARG A 159 -10.35 7.57 -12.02
CA ARG A 159 -10.53 7.43 -13.47
C ARG A 159 -9.18 7.46 -14.19
N ALA A 160 -9.16 7.12 -15.47
CA ALA A 160 -7.96 7.24 -16.30
C ALA A 160 -7.40 8.68 -16.26
N TYR A 161 -6.07 8.80 -16.28
CA TYR A 161 -5.42 10.11 -16.35
C TYR A 161 -5.70 10.77 -17.71
N SER A 162 -5.75 12.09 -17.76
CA SER A 162 -5.84 12.84 -19.03
C SER A 162 -4.72 12.53 -20.03
N SER A 163 -3.56 12.06 -19.54
CA SER A 163 -2.45 11.60 -20.38
C SER A 163 -2.64 10.17 -20.93
N ASP A 164 -3.69 9.46 -20.54
CA ASP A 164 -4.06 8.12 -20.96
C ASP A 164 -5.45 8.14 -21.64
N PRO A 165 -5.62 8.87 -22.76
CA PRO A 165 -6.92 9.17 -23.34
C PRO A 165 -7.71 7.92 -23.77
N GLU A 166 -6.99 6.86 -24.17
CA GLU A 166 -7.57 5.58 -24.59
C GLU A 166 -7.52 4.51 -23.49
N GLY A 167 -7.04 4.85 -22.29
CA GLY A 167 -6.96 3.91 -21.19
C GLY A 167 -5.96 2.76 -21.37
N ALA A 168 -5.11 2.80 -22.40
CA ALA A 168 -4.23 1.69 -22.76
C ALA A 168 -3.23 1.34 -21.64
N ARG A 169 -2.82 2.32 -20.82
CA ARG A 169 -1.89 2.10 -19.69
C ARG A 169 -2.63 1.66 -18.43
N SER A 170 -3.75 2.31 -18.13
CA SER A 170 -4.52 2.04 -16.91
C SER A 170 -5.46 0.83 -17.02
N GLY A 171 -5.83 0.41 -18.22
CA GLY A 171 -6.89 -0.57 -18.46
C GLY A 171 -8.30 -0.05 -18.13
N LEU A 172 -8.44 1.26 -17.92
CA LEU A 172 -9.69 1.92 -17.59
C LEU A 172 -10.36 2.50 -18.85
N PRO A 173 -11.68 2.80 -18.82
CA PRO A 173 -12.31 3.59 -19.87
C PRO A 173 -11.68 5.00 -19.99
N PRO A 174 -11.91 5.70 -21.13
CA PRO A 174 -11.41 7.06 -21.34
C PRO A 174 -11.66 8.01 -20.15
N PRO A 175 -10.81 9.03 -19.92
CA PRO A 175 -10.86 9.90 -18.74
C PRO A 175 -12.18 10.64 -18.50
N THR A 176 -13.07 10.68 -19.49
CA THR A 176 -14.41 11.27 -19.41
C THR A 176 -15.46 10.33 -18.79
N ILE A 177 -15.13 9.06 -18.59
CA ILE A 177 -16.03 8.02 -18.07
C ILE A 177 -15.53 7.58 -16.70
N GLN A 178 -16.43 7.55 -15.72
CA GLN A 178 -16.16 6.98 -14.39
C GLN A 178 -16.31 5.45 -14.47
N PRO A 179 -15.28 4.67 -14.13
CA PRO A 179 -15.40 3.23 -13.94
C PRO A 179 -16.43 2.88 -12.86
N PRO A 180 -16.97 1.65 -12.85
CA PRO A 180 -17.77 1.16 -11.72
C PRO A 180 -17.05 1.37 -10.39
N THR A 181 -17.79 1.70 -9.33
CA THR A 181 -17.23 1.84 -7.97
C THR A 181 -17.49 0.61 -7.11
N ALA A 182 -18.29 -0.33 -7.59
CA ALA A 182 -18.61 -1.59 -6.91
C ALA A 182 -18.99 -2.67 -7.93
N ALA A 183 -18.71 -3.92 -7.59
CA ALA A 183 -19.10 -5.10 -8.36
C ALA A 183 -19.25 -6.31 -7.43
N PRO A 184 -20.05 -7.33 -7.81
CA PRO A 184 -20.21 -8.53 -6.99
C PRO A 184 -18.88 -9.24 -6.70
N GLY A 185 -18.66 -9.61 -5.44
CA GLY A 185 -17.45 -10.32 -5.00
C GLY A 185 -16.21 -9.43 -4.87
N MET A 186 -16.38 -8.11 -4.88
CA MET A 186 -15.32 -7.13 -4.64
C MET A 186 -15.62 -6.30 -3.40
N GLU A 187 -14.59 -6.04 -2.62
CA GLU A 187 -14.66 -5.28 -1.38
C GLU A 187 -14.60 -3.78 -1.65
N GLU A 188 -15.38 -3.02 -0.89
CA GLU A 188 -15.28 -1.56 -0.87
C GLU A 188 -14.22 -1.10 0.13
N PRO A 189 -13.55 0.04 -0.13
CA PRO A 189 -12.61 0.61 0.82
C PRO A 189 -13.31 1.13 2.06
N PHE A 190 -12.56 1.21 3.16
CA PHE A 190 -13.03 1.87 4.38
C PHE A 190 -13.33 3.35 4.13
N THR A 191 -12.44 4.02 3.39
CA THR A 191 -12.64 5.39 2.91
C THR A 191 -11.75 5.67 1.70
N TYR A 192 -12.02 6.77 1.00
CA TYR A 192 -11.25 7.17 -0.18
C TYR A 192 -10.99 8.69 -0.23
N TYR A 193 -10.12 9.09 -1.16
CA TYR A 193 -9.72 10.48 -1.41
C TYR A 193 -9.97 10.85 -2.88
N LYS A 194 -10.82 11.85 -3.08
CA LYS A 194 -11.11 12.45 -4.39
C LYS A 194 -11.17 13.97 -4.24
N PRO A 195 -10.14 14.72 -4.67
CA PRO A 195 -8.96 14.27 -5.42
C PRO A 195 -8.00 13.40 -4.59
N SER A 196 -7.16 12.61 -5.28
CA SER A 196 -6.08 11.85 -4.66
C SER A 196 -5.07 12.77 -3.98
N ILE A 197 -4.55 12.34 -2.83
CA ILE A 197 -3.42 13.00 -2.16
C ILE A 197 -2.09 12.31 -2.49
N ALA A 198 -2.12 11.29 -3.35
CA ALA A 198 -1.09 10.26 -3.47
C ALA A 198 -0.70 9.76 -2.07
N ILE A 199 -1.68 9.12 -1.42
CA ILE A 199 -1.58 8.62 -0.05
C ILE A 199 -0.36 7.71 0.10
N ALA A 200 0.30 7.76 1.25
CA ALA A 200 1.58 7.11 1.45
C ALA A 200 1.60 6.31 2.76
N GLY A 201 2.76 6.20 3.38
CA GLY A 201 2.92 5.42 4.61
C GLY A 201 1.95 5.84 5.70
N MET A 202 1.57 4.87 6.54
CA MET A 202 0.57 5.03 7.57
C MET A 202 1.01 4.43 8.92
N THR A 203 0.34 4.89 9.98
CA THR A 203 0.40 4.30 11.33
C THR A 203 -0.90 4.56 12.07
N PHE A 204 -1.27 3.66 12.98
CA PHE A 204 -2.16 3.99 14.09
C PHE A 204 -1.34 4.61 15.23
N TYR A 205 -1.94 5.53 15.97
CA TYR A 205 -1.34 6.07 17.18
C TYR A 205 -1.89 5.37 18.42
N THR A 206 -0.99 4.91 19.29
CA THR A 206 -1.28 4.10 20.49
C THR A 206 -0.58 4.62 21.74
N GLY A 207 0.08 5.77 21.65
CA GLY A 207 0.88 6.31 22.75
C GLY A 207 0.03 7.08 23.76
N ASP A 208 0.40 7.00 25.04
CA ASP A 208 -0.28 7.77 26.10
C ASP A 208 0.08 9.27 26.10
N LYS A 209 1.09 9.66 25.31
CA LYS A 209 1.64 11.02 25.31
C LYS A 209 0.66 12.05 24.76
N PHE A 210 -0.11 11.66 23.74
CA PHE A 210 -1.15 12.49 23.14
C PHE A 210 -2.48 11.74 23.22
N PRO A 211 -3.16 11.72 24.38
CA PRO A 211 -4.36 10.92 24.58
C PRO A 211 -5.44 11.16 23.52
N GLU A 212 -5.57 12.41 23.05
CA GLU A 212 -6.53 12.78 21.99
C GLU A 212 -6.27 12.13 20.63
N TRP A 213 -5.05 11.64 20.38
CA TRP A 213 -4.67 10.96 19.13
C TRP A 213 -4.82 9.44 19.22
N THR A 214 -5.08 8.89 20.41
CA THR A 214 -5.12 7.44 20.65
C THR A 214 -6.22 6.78 19.81
N GLY A 215 -5.83 5.76 19.04
CA GLY A 215 -6.72 5.03 18.12
C GLY A 215 -6.86 5.66 16.73
N ASP A 216 -6.38 6.89 16.53
CA ASP A 216 -6.44 7.55 15.22
C ASP A 216 -5.42 6.98 14.24
N LEU A 217 -5.76 7.10 12.95
CA LEU A 217 -4.90 6.70 11.84
C LEU A 217 -4.27 7.96 11.22
N PHE A 218 -2.96 7.90 11.02
CA PHE A 218 -2.20 8.93 10.33
C PHE A 218 -1.65 8.36 9.03
N ALA A 219 -1.82 9.09 7.93
CA ALA A 219 -1.33 8.71 6.60
C ALA A 219 -0.68 9.89 5.89
N GLY A 220 0.52 9.68 5.34
CA GLY A 220 1.21 10.68 4.52
C GLY A 220 0.47 10.96 3.21
N GLY A 221 0.60 12.17 2.68
CA GLY A 221 0.11 12.58 1.36
C GLY A 221 1.23 13.22 0.56
N LEU A 222 1.59 12.59 -0.56
CA LEU A 222 2.68 13.04 -1.42
C LEU A 222 2.25 14.19 -2.32
N ALA A 223 1.23 13.99 -3.15
CA ALA A 223 0.70 15.02 -4.05
C ALA A 223 -0.09 16.07 -3.27
N GLY A 224 -0.80 15.64 -2.22
CA GLY A 224 -1.53 16.52 -1.31
C GLY A 224 -0.62 17.34 -0.38
N ARG A 225 0.66 16.95 -0.22
CA ARG A 225 1.64 17.64 0.63
C ARG A 225 1.14 17.88 2.06
N GLN A 226 0.64 16.81 2.66
CA GLN A 226 -0.04 16.87 3.95
C GLN A 226 0.13 15.55 4.71
N LEU A 227 -0.14 15.59 6.01
CA LEU A 227 -0.42 14.43 6.83
C LEU A 227 -1.94 14.37 7.07
N SER A 228 -2.59 13.29 6.66
CA SER A 228 -4.01 13.05 6.91
C SER A 228 -4.17 12.32 8.24
N ARG A 229 -4.94 12.89 9.17
CA ARG A 229 -5.37 12.23 10.41
C ARG A 229 -6.84 11.84 10.28
N VAL A 230 -7.12 10.55 10.37
CA VAL A 230 -8.47 9.97 10.32
C VAL A 230 -8.88 9.63 11.75
N ILE A 231 -10.00 10.19 12.18
CA ILE A 231 -10.52 10.09 13.55
C ILE A 231 -11.75 9.19 13.53
N PHE A 232 -11.75 8.16 14.38
CA PHE A 232 -12.81 7.16 14.43
C PHE A 232 -13.90 7.52 15.46
N ASN A 233 -15.15 7.13 15.21
CA ASN A 233 -16.20 7.11 16.22
C ASN A 233 -16.20 5.78 17.00
N ALA A 234 -17.13 5.65 17.96
CA ALA A 234 -17.28 4.45 18.78
C ALA A 234 -17.72 3.18 18.00
N GLN A 235 -18.03 3.29 16.71
CA GLN A 235 -18.36 2.17 15.82
C GLN A 235 -17.22 1.87 14.83
N ASP A 236 -16.01 2.40 15.09
CA ASP A 236 -14.84 2.30 14.21
C ASP A 236 -15.06 2.87 12.80
N LEU A 237 -16.02 3.79 12.63
CA LEU A 237 -16.24 4.51 11.38
C LEU A 237 -15.51 5.86 11.39
N GLU A 238 -15.10 6.35 10.23
CA GLU A 238 -14.52 7.68 10.09
C GLU A 238 -15.55 8.75 10.51
N SER A 239 -15.24 9.45 11.59
CA SER A 239 -16.05 10.56 12.10
C SER A 239 -15.59 11.90 11.56
N ARG A 240 -14.28 12.06 11.37
CA ARG A 240 -13.65 13.30 10.93
C ARG A 240 -12.28 13.01 10.31
N ARG A 241 -11.92 13.85 9.34
CA ARG A 241 -10.57 13.95 8.79
C ARG A 241 -9.94 15.30 9.13
N GLN A 242 -8.68 15.30 9.52
CA GLN A 242 -7.88 16.51 9.68
C GLN A 242 -6.70 16.51 8.71
N VAL A 243 -6.43 17.67 8.15
CA VAL A 243 -5.23 17.94 7.33
C VAL A 243 -4.22 18.61 8.24
N LEU A 244 -3.06 17.99 8.38
CA LEU A 244 -1.95 18.47 9.19
C LEU A 244 -0.74 18.74 8.29
N LEU A 245 0.15 19.63 8.73
CA LEU A 245 1.43 19.92 8.09
C LEU A 245 1.34 20.48 6.65
N SER A 246 0.17 20.91 6.19
CA SER A 246 -0.03 21.48 4.86
C SER A 246 0.83 22.73 4.62
N GLU A 247 1.09 23.50 5.68
CA GLU A 247 1.85 24.74 5.66
C GLU A 247 3.34 24.48 5.38
N LEU A 248 3.83 23.27 5.64
CA LEU A 248 5.21 22.90 5.30
C LEU A 248 5.43 22.84 3.78
N GLY A 249 4.36 22.61 3.01
CA GLY A 249 4.42 22.45 1.55
C GLY A 249 5.27 21.25 1.10
N GLN A 250 5.54 20.30 2.00
CA GLN A 250 6.39 19.13 1.79
C GLN A 250 5.56 17.89 1.41
N ARG A 251 6.10 17.03 0.54
CA ARG A 251 5.52 15.71 0.24
C ARG A 251 5.75 14.78 1.42
N ILE A 252 4.69 14.32 2.09
CA ILE A 252 4.84 13.45 3.27
C ILE A 252 4.85 11.98 2.84
N ARG A 253 5.95 11.27 3.12
CA ARG A 253 6.24 9.91 2.61
C ARG A 253 5.80 8.79 3.55
N ASP A 254 6.17 8.87 4.82
CA ASP A 254 5.87 7.86 5.82
C ASP A 254 5.66 8.54 7.16
N VAL A 255 4.89 7.90 8.04
CA VAL A 255 4.61 8.33 9.39
C VAL A 255 4.69 7.12 10.32
N LYS A 256 5.42 7.25 11.42
CA LYS A 256 5.59 6.21 12.44
C LYS A 256 5.53 6.79 13.83
N GLN A 257 4.96 6.02 14.76
CA GLN A 257 5.07 6.30 16.18
C GLN A 257 6.43 5.83 16.69
N GLY A 258 7.15 6.74 17.37
CA GLY A 258 8.38 6.41 18.07
C GLY A 258 8.09 5.77 19.44
N PRO A 259 9.07 5.06 20.03
CA PRO A 259 8.94 4.47 21.37
C PRO A 259 8.78 5.51 22.48
N ASP A 260 9.07 6.78 22.19
CA ASP A 260 8.91 7.94 23.08
C ASP A 260 7.52 8.60 22.99
N GLY A 261 6.60 7.99 22.23
CA GLY A 261 5.21 8.43 22.08
C GLY A 261 5.01 9.60 21.12
N PHE A 262 6.04 10.07 20.42
CA PHE A 262 5.90 11.06 19.35
C PHE A 262 5.57 10.41 18.01
N LEU A 263 5.04 11.20 17.07
CA LEU A 263 5.01 10.82 15.66
C LEU A 263 6.24 11.36 14.94
N TYR A 264 6.81 10.54 14.07
CA TYR A 264 7.91 10.87 13.18
C TYR A 264 7.44 10.76 11.74
N VAL A 265 7.77 11.76 10.93
CA VAL A 265 7.33 11.87 9.53
C VAL A 265 8.54 12.08 8.64
N THR A 266 8.60 11.38 7.51
CA THR A 266 9.65 11.60 6.49
C THR A 266 9.10 12.38 5.30
N THR A 267 9.91 13.26 4.71
CA THR A 267 9.53 14.01 3.50
C THR A 267 10.21 13.47 2.24
N ASP A 268 9.48 13.45 1.12
CA ASP A 268 9.94 12.99 -0.20
C ASP A 268 10.30 14.18 -1.10
N MET A 269 11.42 14.80 -0.79
CA MET A 269 11.98 15.96 -1.50
C MET A 269 13.49 15.79 -1.67
N GLN A 270 14.11 16.56 -2.57
CA GLN A 270 15.56 16.53 -2.77
C GLN A 270 16.33 16.81 -1.47
N ASP A 271 15.85 17.78 -0.69
CA ASP A 271 16.31 18.07 0.67
C ASP A 271 15.32 17.46 1.69
N GLY A 272 15.14 16.14 1.62
CA GLY A 272 14.22 15.40 2.51
C GLY A 272 14.61 15.51 3.99
N ALA A 273 13.63 15.35 4.87
CA ALA A 273 13.81 15.47 6.32
C ALA A 273 13.09 14.35 7.08
N VAL A 274 13.59 14.07 8.28
CA VAL A 274 12.85 13.34 9.33
C VAL A 274 12.39 14.39 10.34
N LEU A 275 11.08 14.52 10.51
CA LEU A 275 10.44 15.48 11.40
C LEU A 275 9.83 14.73 12.58
N ARG A 276 10.04 15.22 13.80
CA ARG A 276 9.27 14.82 14.97
C ARG A 276 8.12 15.81 15.15
N ILE A 277 6.89 15.33 15.31
CA ILE A 277 5.69 16.18 15.45
C ILE A 277 4.94 15.88 16.75
N GLU A 278 4.24 16.90 17.24
CA GLU A 278 3.35 16.86 18.39
C GLU A 278 2.15 17.81 18.15
N PRO A 279 1.02 17.61 18.85
CA PRO A 279 -0.08 18.56 18.83
C PRO A 279 0.36 19.92 19.38
N VAL A 280 -0.21 21.00 18.84
CA VAL A 280 -0.06 22.34 19.42
C VAL A 280 -0.89 22.41 20.71
N PRO A 281 -0.38 23.02 21.80
CA PRO A 281 -1.13 23.22 23.04
C PRO A 281 -2.42 24.01 22.90
#